data_AF-A0A3B9LSS7-F1
#
_entry.id   AF-A0A3B9LSS7-F1
#
_cell.length_a   1.000
_cell.length_b   1.000
_cell.length_c   1.000
_cell.angle_alpha   90.00
_cell.angle_beta   90.00
_cell.angle_gamma   90.00
#
_symmetry.space_group_name_H-M   'P 1'
#
loop_
_entity.id
_entity.type
_entity.pdbx_description
1 polymer ?
#
loop_
_entity_poly.entity_id
_entity_poly.type
_entity_poly.pdbx_seq_one_letter_code
_entity_poly.pdbx_strand_id
1 'polypeptide(L)'
;MKTRLFPVVLSLVALQLAIADDFKTINGQEYKHATVSRVEPDGIVITFSGGIVKIPFTDLSPEIQKKYGYDPQAAADFQEQTYQADVIRARQLAEAREKRRQELEAQSRSQPQPAPVAPAAERQSVAASLHGSVLDARPVAKSLIYGTVLQVVNEGLLVRVRETTAFGTERIPNGAIVLLLGNFPEFYDDDKIQATGIPIGRHEYTTVLGSKSTTRAFEVASINKISDLPPRRE
;
A
#
# COMPACT_ATOMS: atom_id res chain seq x y z
N MET A 1 -53.83 -4.91 -7.49
CA MET A 1 -52.52 -4.35 -7.09
C MET A 1 -51.77 -5.45 -6.34
N LYS A 2 -50.62 -5.94 -6.83
CA LYS A 2 -49.83 -7.01 -6.20
C LYS A 2 -48.56 -6.39 -5.62
N THR A 3 -48.52 -6.21 -4.31
CA THR A 3 -47.36 -5.69 -3.58
C THR A 3 -46.30 -6.78 -3.50
N ARG A 4 -45.11 -6.53 -4.04
CA ARG A 4 -43.96 -7.43 -3.92
C ARG A 4 -43.19 -7.02 -2.66
N LEU A 5 -43.18 -7.89 -1.64
CA LEU A 5 -42.30 -7.76 -0.49
C LEU A 5 -40.86 -8.06 -0.94
N PHE A 6 -39.96 -7.10 -0.80
CA PHE A 6 -38.51 -7.32 -0.84
C PHE A 6 -38.04 -7.75 0.55
N PRO A 7 -37.34 -8.90 0.71
CA PRO A 7 -36.75 -9.24 1.99
C PRO A 7 -35.56 -8.30 2.26
N VAL A 8 -35.70 -7.47 3.29
CA VAL A 8 -34.61 -6.68 3.86
C VAL A 8 -33.68 -7.67 4.57
N VAL A 9 -32.51 -7.95 3.99
CA VAL A 9 -31.45 -8.72 4.63
C VAL A 9 -30.85 -7.84 5.72
N LEU A 10 -31.21 -8.16 6.97
CA LEU A 10 -30.69 -7.52 8.17
C LEU A 10 -29.25 -8.01 8.41
N SER A 11 -28.26 -7.23 7.97
CA SER A 11 -26.85 -7.49 8.27
C SER A 11 -26.60 -7.21 9.75
N LEU A 12 -26.50 -8.28 10.55
CA LEU A 12 -26.23 -8.21 11.98
C LEU A 12 -24.73 -7.96 12.19
N VAL A 13 -24.32 -6.70 12.28
CA VAL A 13 -22.95 -6.35 12.71
C VAL A 13 -22.88 -6.50 14.23
N ALA A 14 -22.49 -7.67 14.70
CA ALA A 14 -22.13 -7.89 16.09
C ALA A 14 -20.74 -7.28 16.34
N LEU A 15 -20.69 -6.14 17.04
CA LEU A 15 -19.44 -5.59 17.54
C LEU A 15 -18.97 -6.44 18.71
N GLN A 16 -18.21 -7.50 18.44
CA GLN A 16 -17.58 -8.30 19.49
C GLN A 16 -16.50 -7.46 20.18
N LEU A 17 -16.57 -7.33 21.51
CA LEU A 17 -15.46 -6.81 22.31
C LEU A 17 -14.26 -7.72 22.07
N ALA A 18 -13.30 -7.24 21.27
CA ALA A 18 -12.16 -8.04 20.90
C ALA A 18 -11.14 -8.07 22.05
N ILE A 19 -11.01 -9.23 22.68
CA ILE A 19 -9.85 -9.59 23.48
C ILE A 19 -8.67 -9.73 22.51
N ALA A 20 -7.51 -9.21 22.91
CA ALA A 20 -6.27 -9.43 22.16
C ALA A 20 -5.87 -10.91 22.32
N ASP A 21 -5.88 -11.64 21.21
CA ASP A 21 -5.49 -13.03 21.09
C ASP A 21 -4.08 -13.13 20.46
N ASP A 22 -3.39 -14.23 20.74
CA ASP A 22 -2.20 -14.60 19.97
C ASP A 22 -2.59 -15.57 18.85
N PHE A 23 -2.20 -15.27 17.61
CA PHE A 23 -2.41 -16.17 16.47
C PHE A 23 -1.10 -16.78 16.02
N LYS A 24 -1.12 -18.08 15.76
CA LYS A 24 -0.02 -18.82 15.17
C LYS A 24 -0.50 -19.55 13.94
N THR A 25 0.19 -19.35 12.84
CA THR A 25 -0.05 -20.11 11.61
C THR A 25 0.60 -21.49 11.68
N ILE A 26 0.12 -22.44 10.87
CA ILE A 26 0.67 -23.80 10.80
C ILE A 26 2.15 -23.83 10.35
N ASN A 27 2.62 -22.79 9.64
CA ASN A 27 4.02 -22.64 9.23
C ASN A 27 4.90 -21.94 10.31
N GLY A 28 4.34 -21.61 11.47
CA GLY A 28 5.07 -21.07 12.61
C GLY A 28 5.16 -19.56 12.71
N GLN A 29 4.49 -18.79 11.83
CA GLN A 29 4.40 -17.34 11.96
C GLN A 29 3.46 -16.96 13.11
N GLU A 30 3.90 -16.06 13.98
CA GLU A 30 3.18 -15.65 15.18
C GLU A 30 2.78 -14.17 15.13
N TYR A 31 1.56 -13.89 15.58
CA TYR A 31 0.97 -12.56 15.71
C TYR A 31 0.49 -12.40 17.14
N LYS A 32 1.20 -11.59 17.93
CA LYS A 32 0.94 -11.43 19.36
C LYS A 32 0.09 -10.21 19.65
N HIS A 33 -0.73 -10.30 20.70
CA HIS A 33 -1.63 -9.24 21.15
C HIS A 33 -2.47 -8.68 19.99
N ALA A 34 -3.00 -9.59 19.18
CA ALA A 34 -3.72 -9.27 17.97
C ALA A 34 -5.23 -9.24 18.22
N THR A 35 -5.89 -8.24 17.65
CA THR A 35 -7.33 -8.07 17.71
C THR A 35 -7.94 -8.50 16.38
N VAL A 36 -8.90 -9.43 16.39
CA VAL A 36 -9.68 -9.72 15.20
C VAL A 36 -10.56 -8.52 14.87
N SER A 37 -10.31 -7.93 13.70
CA SER A 37 -11.06 -6.79 13.18
C SER A 37 -12.25 -7.22 12.31
N ARG A 38 -12.14 -8.36 11.61
CA ARG A 38 -13.18 -8.93 10.76
C ARG A 38 -12.92 -10.43 10.53
N VAL A 39 -13.99 -11.19 10.34
CA VAL A 39 -13.94 -12.54 9.79
C VAL A 39 -14.50 -12.50 8.37
N GLU A 40 -13.72 -13.00 7.40
CA GLU A 40 -14.12 -13.22 6.00
C GLU A 40 -14.32 -14.73 5.77
N PRO A 41 -15.03 -15.16 4.73
CA PRO A 41 -15.24 -16.60 4.48
C PRO A 41 -13.92 -17.38 4.34
N ASP A 42 -12.87 -16.76 3.79
CA ASP A 42 -11.58 -17.39 3.53
C ASP A 42 -10.50 -17.12 4.59
N GLY A 43 -10.77 -16.28 5.60
CA GLY A 43 -9.79 -15.99 6.64
C GLY A 43 -10.21 -14.95 7.68
N ILE A 44 -9.32 -14.66 8.63
CA ILE A 44 -9.51 -13.62 9.64
C ILE A 44 -8.61 -12.43 9.37
N VAL A 45 -9.15 -11.22 9.51
CA VAL A 45 -8.38 -9.98 9.45
C VAL A 45 -8.06 -9.54 10.86
N ILE A 46 -6.79 -9.54 11.22
CA ILE A 46 -6.31 -9.13 12.53
C ILE A 46 -5.57 -7.79 12.47
N THR A 47 -5.65 -7.05 13.56
CA THR A 47 -4.83 -5.87 13.82
C THR A 47 -3.87 -6.20 14.95
N PHE A 48 -2.57 -6.07 14.72
CA PHE A 48 -1.53 -6.30 15.72
C PHE A 48 -0.44 -5.23 15.61
N SER A 49 0.62 -5.34 16.43
CA SER A 49 1.71 -4.35 16.44
C SER A 49 2.41 -4.15 15.09
N GLY A 50 2.39 -5.16 14.21
CA GLY A 50 2.92 -5.09 12.85
C GLY A 50 1.92 -4.63 11.78
N GLY A 51 0.72 -4.19 12.17
CA GLY A 51 -0.30 -3.66 11.26
C GLY A 51 -1.53 -4.56 11.11
N ILE A 52 -2.22 -4.42 9.98
CA ILE A 52 -3.41 -5.20 9.65
C ILE A 52 -3.00 -6.30 8.67
N VAL A 53 -3.38 -7.55 8.95
CA VAL A 53 -3.10 -8.69 8.08
C VAL A 53 -4.32 -9.61 8.00
N LYS A 54 -4.57 -10.18 6.83
CA LYS A 54 -5.49 -11.30 6.68
C LYS A 54 -4.71 -12.61 6.82
N ILE A 55 -5.16 -13.48 7.70
CA ILE A 55 -4.63 -14.85 7.85
C ILE A 55 -5.66 -15.80 7.23
N PRO A 56 -5.30 -16.56 6.18
CA PRO A 56 -6.17 -17.57 5.61
C PRO A 56 -6.58 -18.61 6.65
N PHE A 57 -7.83 -19.08 6.60
CA PHE A 57 -8.27 -20.14 7.51
C PHE A 57 -7.47 -21.44 7.35
N THR A 58 -7.01 -21.73 6.14
CA THR A 58 -6.14 -22.87 5.82
C THR A 58 -4.79 -22.82 6.55
N ASP A 59 -4.36 -21.63 6.98
CA ASP A 59 -3.11 -21.42 7.70
C ASP A 59 -3.31 -21.46 9.21
N LEU A 60 -4.54 -21.59 9.71
CA LEU A 60 -4.87 -21.58 11.13
C LEU A 60 -5.13 -23.00 11.65
N SER A 61 -4.97 -23.18 12.97
CA SER A 61 -5.27 -24.47 13.60
C SER A 61 -6.77 -24.81 13.51
N PRO A 62 -7.15 -26.10 13.55
CA PRO A 62 -8.55 -26.51 13.53
C PRO A 62 -9.39 -25.89 14.66
N GLU A 63 -8.79 -25.62 15.81
CA GLU A 63 -9.45 -24.95 16.94
C GLU A 63 -9.83 -23.51 16.61
N ILE A 64 -8.93 -22.77 15.96
CA ILE A 64 -9.20 -21.39 15.53
C ILE A 64 -10.17 -21.36 14.35
N GLN A 65 -10.02 -22.28 13.39
CA GLN A 65 -11.00 -22.46 12.31
C GLN A 65 -12.41 -22.66 12.87
N LYS A 66 -12.56 -23.53 13.89
CA LYS A 66 -13.83 -23.77 14.57
C LYS A 66 -14.32 -22.56 15.37
N LYS A 67 -13.42 -21.85 16.07
CA LYS A 67 -13.76 -20.64 16.86
C LYS A 67 -14.40 -19.56 15.99
N TYR A 68 -13.94 -19.39 14.76
CA TYR A 68 -14.41 -18.35 13.84
C TYR A 68 -15.31 -18.87 12.71
N GLY A 69 -15.74 -20.13 12.75
CA GLY A 69 -16.78 -20.66 11.86
C GLY A 69 -16.34 -20.86 10.40
N TYR A 70 -15.12 -21.34 10.17
CA TYR A 70 -14.63 -21.65 8.84
C TYR A 70 -15.52 -22.68 8.11
N ASP A 71 -15.98 -22.33 6.92
CA ASP A 71 -16.65 -23.22 5.97
C ASP A 71 -15.82 -23.29 4.68
N PRO A 72 -15.26 -24.46 4.32
CA PRO A 72 -14.40 -24.59 3.15
C PRO A 72 -15.11 -24.35 1.82
N GLN A 73 -16.43 -24.60 1.72
CA GLN A 73 -17.17 -24.32 0.49
C GLN A 73 -17.40 -22.81 0.34
N ALA A 74 -17.87 -22.15 1.40
CA ALA A 74 -18.05 -20.70 1.39
C ALA A 74 -16.73 -19.95 1.13
N ALA A 75 -15.62 -20.46 1.65
CA ALA A 75 -14.29 -19.93 1.38
C ALA A 75 -13.88 -20.05 -0.09
N ALA A 76 -14.08 -21.23 -0.70
CA ALA A 76 -13.77 -21.45 -2.11
C ALA A 76 -14.60 -20.54 -3.02
N ASP A 77 -15.90 -20.44 -2.78
CA ASP A 77 -16.81 -19.56 -3.54
C ASP A 77 -16.39 -18.09 -3.42
N PHE A 78 -16.03 -17.65 -2.20
CA PHE A 78 -15.57 -16.28 -1.96
C PHE A 78 -14.24 -15.99 -2.67
N GLN A 79 -13.31 -16.94 -2.65
CA GLN A 79 -12.02 -16.81 -3.35
C GLN A 79 -12.21 -16.74 -4.86
N GLU A 80 -13.07 -17.58 -5.44
CA GLU A 80 -13.38 -17.53 -6.86
C GLU A 80 -14.02 -16.18 -7.23
N GLN A 81 -15.01 -15.72 -6.48
CA GLN A 81 -15.65 -14.42 -6.70
C GLN A 81 -14.65 -13.26 -6.63
N THR A 82 -13.76 -13.28 -5.64
CA THR A 82 -12.72 -12.25 -5.47
C THR A 82 -11.75 -12.27 -6.64
N TYR A 83 -11.28 -13.46 -7.04
CA TYR A 83 -10.38 -13.63 -8.18
C TYR A 83 -11.01 -13.10 -9.48
N GLN A 84 -12.27 -13.45 -9.76
CA GLN A 84 -12.97 -12.96 -10.95
C GLN A 84 -13.14 -11.44 -10.93
N ALA A 85 -13.47 -10.86 -9.77
CA ALA A 85 -13.57 -9.41 -9.60
C ALA A 85 -12.22 -8.71 -9.85
N ASP A 86 -11.12 -9.29 -9.36
CA ASP A 86 -9.78 -8.76 -9.55
C ASP A 86 -9.33 -8.85 -11.01
N VAL A 87 -9.63 -9.94 -11.71
CA VAL A 87 -9.37 -10.08 -13.16
C VAL A 87 -10.12 -9.04 -13.96
N ILE A 88 -11.42 -8.82 -13.67
CA ILE A 88 -12.23 -7.80 -14.34
C ILE A 88 -11.66 -6.41 -14.08
N ARG A 89 -11.34 -6.09 -12.82
CA ARG A 89 -10.76 -4.80 -12.44
C ARG A 89 -9.42 -4.55 -13.13
N ALA A 90 -8.54 -5.56 -13.16
CA ALA A 90 -7.23 -5.47 -13.80
C ALA A 90 -7.37 -5.20 -15.30
N ARG A 91 -8.32 -5.86 -15.98
CA ARG A 91 -8.62 -5.60 -17.39
C ARG A 91 -9.09 -4.17 -17.62
N GLN A 92 -10.04 -3.69 -16.82
CA GLN A 92 -10.54 -2.30 -16.93
C GLN A 92 -9.42 -1.27 -16.73
N LEU A 93 -8.52 -1.51 -15.77
CA LEU A 93 -7.39 -0.62 -15.52
C LEU A 93 -6.39 -0.63 -16.67
N ALA A 94 -6.13 -1.79 -17.28
CA ALA A 94 -5.27 -1.91 -18.45
C ALA A 94 -5.86 -1.16 -19.66
N GLU A 95 -7.16 -1.31 -19.92
CA GLU A 95 -7.85 -0.58 -20.99
C GLU A 95 -7.84 0.94 -20.77
N ALA A 96 -8.04 1.40 -19.52
CA ALA A 96 -7.97 2.82 -19.18
C ALA A 96 -6.56 3.39 -19.36
N ARG A 97 -5.53 2.63 -19.00
CA ARG A 97 -4.13 3.01 -19.23
C ARG A 97 -3.81 3.12 -20.72
N GLU A 98 -4.29 2.19 -21.53
CA GLU A 98 -4.09 2.21 -22.97
C GLU A 98 -4.75 3.43 -23.62
N LYS A 99 -6.01 3.73 -23.26
CA LYS A 99 -6.70 4.93 -23.73
C LYS A 99 -5.95 6.21 -23.37
N ARG A 100 -5.52 6.34 -22.11
CA ARG A 100 -4.74 7.50 -21.66
C ARG A 100 -3.42 7.64 -22.43
N ARG A 101 -2.74 6.53 -22.74
CA ARG A 101 -1.51 6.56 -23.55
C ARG A 101 -1.78 7.08 -24.96
N GLN A 102 -2.83 6.59 -25.61
CA GLN A 102 -3.23 7.04 -26.94
C GLN A 102 -3.61 8.53 -26.96
N GLU A 103 -4.29 9.02 -25.93
CA GLU A 103 -4.63 10.45 -25.79
C GLU A 103 -3.37 11.33 -25.65
N LEU A 104 -2.38 10.91 -24.86
CA LEU A 104 -1.11 11.63 -24.70
C LEU A 104 -0.28 11.62 -26.00
N GLU A 105 -0.27 10.49 -26.73
CA GLU A 105 0.38 10.38 -28.04
C GLU A 105 -0.30 11.26 -29.10
N ALA A 106 -1.63 11.32 -29.11
CA ALA A 106 -2.38 12.21 -29.98
C ALA A 106 -2.11 13.68 -29.66
N GLN A 107 -2.06 14.06 -28.37
CA GLN A 107 -1.73 15.42 -27.94
C GLN A 107 -0.32 15.84 -28.34
N SER A 108 0.67 14.96 -28.13
CA SER A 108 2.07 15.23 -28.50
C SER A 108 2.28 15.32 -30.02
N ARG A 109 1.53 14.56 -30.83
CA ARG A 109 1.52 14.74 -32.29
C ARG A 109 0.88 16.05 -32.74
N SER A 110 0.01 16.64 -31.93
CA SER A 110 -0.71 17.88 -32.24
C SER A 110 0.06 19.15 -31.86
N GLN A 111 1.09 19.02 -31.01
CA GLN A 111 1.95 20.15 -30.62
C GLN A 111 3.15 20.27 -31.58
N PRO A 112 3.43 21.46 -32.15
CA PRO A 112 4.63 21.69 -32.92
C PRO A 112 5.87 21.47 -32.04
N GLN A 113 6.81 20.65 -32.50
CA GLN A 113 8.10 20.46 -31.81
C GLN A 113 8.79 21.82 -31.62
N PRO A 114 9.22 22.19 -30.39
CA PRO A 114 10.14 23.31 -30.23
C PRO A 114 11.43 22.97 -30.97
N ALA A 115 11.89 23.88 -31.83
CA ALA A 115 13.13 23.71 -32.57
C ALA A 115 14.31 23.40 -31.62
N PRO A 116 15.31 22.59 -32.04
CA PRO A 116 16.45 22.29 -31.19
C PRO A 116 17.19 23.59 -30.82
N VAL A 117 17.19 23.94 -29.54
CA VAL A 117 18.03 25.03 -29.03
C VAL A 117 19.48 24.57 -29.10
N ALA A 118 20.27 25.23 -29.93
CA ALA A 118 21.72 24.99 -30.07
C ALA A 118 22.44 25.19 -28.72
N PRO A 119 23.55 24.46 -28.45
CA PRO A 119 24.25 24.59 -27.17
C PRO A 119 25.07 25.89 -27.15
N ALA A 120 24.61 26.87 -26.38
CA ALA A 120 25.41 28.02 -26.01
C ALA A 120 26.31 27.63 -24.82
N ALA A 121 27.58 27.38 -25.13
CA ALA A 121 28.64 27.41 -24.14
C ALA A 121 28.89 28.87 -23.74
N GLU A 122 28.48 29.27 -22.53
CA GLU A 122 29.18 30.37 -21.86
C GLU A 122 29.10 30.21 -20.34
N ARG A 123 30.28 29.94 -19.78
CA ARG A 123 30.57 29.94 -18.35
C ARG A 123 30.65 31.39 -17.88
N GLN A 124 30.26 31.60 -16.63
CA GLN A 124 30.62 32.74 -15.76
C GLN A 124 30.06 34.12 -16.13
N SER A 125 29.00 34.53 -15.43
CA SER A 125 29.02 35.68 -14.52
C SER A 125 27.59 36.10 -14.16
N VAL A 126 27.17 35.85 -12.92
CA VAL A 126 26.33 36.75 -12.11
C VAL A 126 26.37 36.25 -10.67
N ALA A 127 27.51 36.45 -10.02
CA ALA A 127 27.55 36.60 -8.58
C ALA A 127 27.09 38.01 -8.25
N ALA A 128 25.77 38.24 -8.22
CA ALA A 128 25.12 39.37 -7.56
C ALA A 128 23.63 39.36 -7.96
N SER A 129 22.77 38.73 -7.14
CA SER A 129 21.35 39.07 -6.93
C SER A 129 20.62 37.88 -6.28
N LEU A 130 20.97 37.50 -5.06
CA LEU A 130 20.07 36.72 -4.20
C LEU A 130 20.18 37.23 -2.76
N HIS A 131 19.78 38.49 -2.57
CA HIS A 131 19.28 38.95 -1.28
C HIS A 131 17.77 38.66 -1.27
N GLY A 132 17.43 37.40 -0.99
CA GLY A 132 16.06 36.90 -0.97
C GLY A 132 15.97 35.71 -0.04
N SER A 133 15.68 35.99 1.24
CA SER A 133 15.20 35.09 2.29
C SER A 133 15.52 33.60 2.15
N VAL A 134 16.75 33.21 2.53
CA VAL A 134 17.12 31.80 2.77
C VAL A 134 16.82 31.35 4.21
N LEU A 135 16.22 32.22 5.03
CA LEU A 135 15.97 31.98 6.45
C LEU A 135 14.71 31.14 6.76
N ASP A 136 13.88 30.82 5.76
CA ASP A 136 12.65 30.01 5.95
C ASP A 136 12.67 28.62 5.29
N ALA A 137 13.77 28.23 4.64
CA ALA A 137 13.91 26.87 4.12
C ALA A 137 14.23 25.91 5.29
N ARG A 138 13.22 25.56 6.08
CA ARG A 138 13.32 24.42 7.01
C ARG A 138 13.72 23.19 6.19
N PRO A 139 14.83 22.48 6.50
CA PRO A 139 15.17 21.26 5.79
C PRO A 139 14.02 20.28 5.97
N VAL A 140 13.35 19.93 4.86
CA VAL A 140 12.29 18.92 4.88
C VAL A 140 12.94 17.59 5.19
N ALA A 141 12.64 17.04 6.37
CA ALA A 141 13.19 15.79 6.87
C ALA A 141 12.91 14.64 5.89
N LYS A 142 13.97 14.09 5.25
CA LYS A 142 13.85 12.90 4.40
C LYS A 142 14.10 11.65 5.22
N SER A 143 13.35 10.59 4.92
CA SER A 143 13.51 9.27 5.52
C SER A 143 14.02 8.29 4.48
N LEU A 144 15.06 7.54 4.83
CA LEU A 144 15.50 6.36 4.07
C LEU A 144 14.79 5.13 4.61
N ILE A 145 14.06 4.43 3.77
CA ILE A 145 13.16 3.32 4.11
C ILE A 145 13.68 2.07 3.42
N TYR A 146 13.97 1.03 4.20
CA TYR A 146 14.20 -0.32 3.72
C TYR A 146 12.98 -1.16 4.04
N GLY A 147 12.48 -1.93 3.08
CA GLY A 147 11.30 -2.75 3.32
C GLY A 147 10.96 -3.72 2.20
N THR A 148 9.89 -4.46 2.41
CA THR A 148 9.32 -5.39 1.44
C THR A 148 7.98 -4.84 0.95
N VAL A 149 7.77 -4.81 -0.36
CA VAL A 149 6.47 -4.50 -0.96
C VAL A 149 5.50 -5.60 -0.54
N LEU A 150 4.46 -5.22 0.19
CA LEU A 150 3.37 -6.13 0.53
C LEU A 150 2.33 -6.18 -0.58
N GLN A 151 2.10 -5.02 -1.20
CA GLN A 151 0.99 -4.85 -2.12
C GLN A 151 1.17 -3.61 -2.98
N VAL A 152 0.86 -3.73 -4.26
CA VAL A 152 0.66 -2.58 -5.16
C VAL A 152 -0.79 -2.11 -5.05
N VAL A 153 -1.00 -0.83 -4.71
CA VAL A 153 -2.32 -0.18 -4.65
C VAL A 153 -2.40 0.94 -5.71
N ASN A 154 -3.60 1.50 -5.91
CA ASN A 154 -3.80 2.53 -6.94
C ASN A 154 -2.94 3.78 -6.68
N GLU A 155 -2.74 4.11 -5.41
CA GLU A 155 -2.03 5.29 -4.95
C GLU A 155 -0.51 5.08 -4.84
N GLY A 156 -0.03 3.82 -4.90
CA GLY A 156 1.39 3.50 -4.82
C GLY A 156 1.70 2.12 -4.22
N LEU A 157 2.71 2.02 -3.35
CA LEU A 157 3.15 0.76 -2.76
C LEU A 157 2.89 0.73 -1.26
N LEU A 158 2.26 -0.34 -0.77
CA LEU A 158 2.28 -0.68 0.66
C LEU A 158 3.56 -1.44 0.96
N VAL A 159 4.37 -0.90 1.88
CA VAL A 159 5.67 -1.44 2.22
C VAL A 159 5.71 -1.79 3.70
N ARG A 160 6.09 -3.03 4.02
CA ARG A 160 6.47 -3.42 5.37
C ARG A 160 7.88 -2.93 5.65
N VAL A 161 8.00 -1.98 6.55
CA VAL A 161 9.28 -1.37 6.93
C VAL A 161 10.13 -2.39 7.68
N ARG A 162 11.35 -2.59 7.21
CA ARG A 162 12.39 -3.36 7.89
C ARG A 162 13.25 -2.48 8.77
N GLU A 163 13.71 -1.37 8.21
CA GLU A 163 14.57 -0.38 8.85
C GLU A 163 14.25 1.00 8.27
N THR A 164 14.40 2.04 9.09
CA THR A 164 14.33 3.42 8.62
C THR A 164 15.48 4.20 9.23
N THR A 165 16.22 4.91 8.38
CA THR A 165 17.15 5.95 8.82
C THR A 165 16.40 7.26 8.69
N ALA A 166 15.79 7.73 9.78
CA ALA A 166 15.13 9.02 9.79
C ALA A 166 16.18 10.11 9.99
N PHE A 167 16.26 11.07 9.06
CA PHE A 167 16.84 12.39 9.33
C PHE A 167 15.71 13.30 9.80
N GLY A 168 15.27 13.19 11.06
CA GLY A 168 14.13 13.94 11.60
C GLY A 168 13.63 13.43 12.96
N THR A 169 12.48 13.96 13.40
CA THR A 169 11.92 13.73 14.76
C THR A 169 10.97 12.53 14.86
N GLU A 170 10.48 11.98 13.74
CA GLU A 170 9.51 10.89 13.75
C GLU A 170 10.17 9.54 13.39
N ARG A 171 10.27 8.65 14.38
CA ARG A 171 10.80 7.29 14.19
C ARG A 171 9.68 6.37 13.69
N ILE A 172 9.88 5.77 12.52
CA ILE A 172 8.98 4.73 12.02
C ILE A 172 9.37 3.40 12.69
N PRO A 173 8.44 2.70 13.37
CA PRO A 173 8.76 1.43 13.99
C PRO A 173 9.01 0.35 12.95
N ASN A 174 9.94 -0.55 13.24
CA ASN A 174 10.18 -1.73 12.42
C ASN A 174 8.91 -2.59 12.36
N GLY A 175 8.59 -3.13 11.19
CA GLY A 175 7.37 -3.87 10.91
C GLY A 175 6.17 -2.98 10.57
N ALA A 176 6.26 -1.66 10.69
CA ALA A 176 5.18 -0.77 10.28
C ALA A 176 4.87 -0.92 8.78
N ILE A 177 3.59 -0.84 8.43
CA ILE A 177 3.16 -0.72 7.03
C ILE A 177 3.10 0.77 6.69
N VAL A 178 3.78 1.19 5.63
CA VAL A 178 3.72 2.57 5.12
C VAL A 178 3.27 2.58 3.68
N LEU A 179 2.66 3.68 3.26
CA LEU A 179 2.29 3.92 1.88
C LEU A 179 3.36 4.80 1.22
N LEU A 180 4.00 4.27 0.18
CA LEU A 180 4.86 5.04 -0.71
C LEU A 180 3.98 5.54 -1.86
N LEU A 181 3.71 6.84 -1.91
CA LEU A 181 2.87 7.44 -2.94
C LEU A 181 3.65 7.60 -4.25
N GLY A 182 3.01 7.23 -5.36
CA GLY A 182 3.58 7.36 -6.70
C GLY A 182 3.14 6.24 -7.64
N ASN A 183 3.67 6.26 -8.86
CA ASN A 183 3.42 5.25 -9.87
C ASN A 183 4.66 4.37 -10.05
N PHE A 184 4.56 3.10 -9.68
CA PHE A 184 5.70 2.18 -9.59
C PHE A 184 5.45 0.90 -10.41
N PRO A 185 5.33 0.99 -11.75
CA PRO A 185 4.89 -0.13 -12.59
C PRO A 185 5.87 -1.32 -12.63
N GLU A 186 7.12 -1.12 -12.20
CA GLU A 186 8.15 -2.17 -12.20
C GLU A 186 8.20 -2.96 -10.88
N PHE A 187 7.40 -2.60 -9.87
CA PHE A 187 7.42 -3.20 -8.54
C PHE A 187 6.23 -4.14 -8.35
N TYR A 188 6.50 -5.27 -7.71
CA TYR A 188 5.55 -6.34 -7.43
C TYR A 188 5.63 -6.72 -5.95
N ASP A 189 4.69 -7.53 -5.51
CA ASP A 189 4.68 -8.09 -4.16
C ASP A 189 5.99 -8.85 -3.90
N ASP A 190 6.43 -8.82 -2.64
CA ASP A 190 7.69 -9.39 -2.14
C ASP A 190 8.99 -8.71 -2.64
N ASP A 191 8.93 -7.72 -3.53
CA ASP A 191 10.10 -6.93 -3.90
C ASP A 191 10.71 -6.25 -2.67
N LYS A 192 12.01 -6.43 -2.48
CA LYS A 192 12.77 -5.69 -1.47
C LYS A 192 13.19 -4.35 -2.05
N ILE A 193 12.99 -3.29 -1.29
CA ILE A 193 13.21 -1.92 -1.76
C ILE A 193 14.05 -1.10 -0.80
N GLN A 194 14.76 -0.14 -1.38
CA GLN A 194 15.32 1.02 -0.71
C GLN A 194 14.64 2.26 -1.29
N ALA A 195 13.91 3.02 -0.46
CA ALA A 195 13.23 4.24 -0.87
C ALA A 195 13.67 5.44 -0.03
N THR A 196 13.77 6.62 -0.64
CA THR A 196 13.89 7.89 0.08
C THR A 196 12.58 8.65 -0.08
N GLY A 197 11.95 9.04 1.02
CA GLY A 197 10.66 9.71 1.01
C GLY A 197 10.54 10.83 2.04
N ILE A 198 9.64 11.76 1.78
CA ILE A 198 9.25 12.84 2.70
C ILE A 198 7.99 12.38 3.43
N PRO A 199 7.96 12.34 4.78
CA PRO A 199 6.75 11.98 5.52
C PRO A 199 5.69 13.06 5.31
N ILE A 200 4.48 12.64 4.95
CA ILE A 200 3.33 13.54 4.74
C ILE A 200 2.20 13.29 5.75
N GLY A 201 2.47 12.49 6.79
CA GLY A 201 1.49 12.11 7.81
C GLY A 201 0.68 10.88 7.41
N ARG A 202 -0.56 10.79 7.88
CA ARG A 202 -1.46 9.67 7.56
C ARG A 202 -2.23 9.94 6.27
N HIS A 203 -2.34 8.94 5.42
CA HIS A 203 -3.06 9.01 4.14
C HIS A 203 -4.09 7.88 4.05
N GLU A 204 -5.26 8.19 3.50
CA GLU A 204 -6.27 7.21 3.15
C GLU A 204 -5.93 6.59 1.80
N TYR A 205 -5.93 5.27 1.71
CA TYR A 205 -5.73 4.54 0.46
C TYR A 205 -6.80 3.48 0.28
N THR A 206 -7.00 3.07 -0.96
CA THR A 206 -7.94 2.02 -1.31
C THR A 206 -7.21 0.70 -1.44
N THR A 207 -7.59 -0.30 -0.64
CA THR A 207 -7.04 -1.65 -0.77
C THR A 207 -7.45 -2.26 -2.11
N VAL A 208 -6.79 -3.33 -2.55
CA VAL A 208 -7.25 -4.09 -3.75
C VAL A 208 -8.70 -4.54 -3.64
N LEU A 209 -9.18 -4.84 -2.42
CA LEU A 209 -10.58 -5.21 -2.16
C LEU A 209 -11.54 -4.01 -2.14
N GLY A 210 -11.07 -2.80 -2.44
CA GLY A 210 -11.90 -1.59 -2.52
C GLY A 210 -12.24 -0.95 -1.17
N SER A 211 -11.71 -1.48 -0.07
CA SER A 211 -11.92 -0.89 1.26
C SER A 211 -10.97 0.29 1.47
N LYS A 212 -11.46 1.35 2.11
CA LYS A 212 -10.62 2.46 2.56
C LYS A 212 -9.86 2.08 3.83
N SER A 213 -8.57 2.40 3.86
CA SER A 213 -7.71 2.19 5.03
C SER A 213 -6.76 3.37 5.17
N THR A 214 -6.16 3.55 6.36
CA THR A 214 -5.31 4.71 6.63
C THR A 214 -3.97 4.28 7.21
N THR A 215 -2.87 4.69 6.59
CA THR A 215 -1.52 4.45 7.12
C THR A 215 -0.61 5.67 6.97
N ARG A 216 0.59 5.63 7.56
CA ARG A 216 1.64 6.63 7.35
C ARG A 216 2.07 6.62 5.89
N ALA A 217 2.16 7.79 5.28
CA ALA A 217 2.50 7.93 3.87
C ALA A 217 3.74 8.80 3.66
N PHE A 218 4.42 8.50 2.56
CA PHE A 218 5.60 9.19 2.10
C PHE A 218 5.43 9.59 0.64
N GLU A 219 5.76 10.84 0.32
CA GLU A 219 6.02 11.25 -1.05
C GLU A 219 7.43 10.77 -1.44
N VAL A 220 7.52 9.94 -2.47
CA VAL A 220 8.78 9.26 -2.84
C VAL A 220 9.65 10.17 -3.70
N ALA A 221 10.87 10.41 -3.23
CA ALA A 221 11.91 11.11 -3.99
C ALA A 221 12.76 10.14 -4.84
N SER A 222 13.00 8.93 -4.34
CA SER A 222 13.68 7.86 -5.08
C SER A 222 13.31 6.47 -4.53
N ILE A 223 13.33 5.46 -5.40
CA ILE A 223 13.11 4.06 -5.03
C ILE A 223 13.94 3.14 -5.93
N ASN A 224 14.54 2.11 -5.34
CA ASN A 224 15.31 1.09 -6.05
C ASN A 224 14.95 -0.30 -5.52
N LYS A 225 14.93 -1.31 -6.41
CA LYS A 225 14.95 -2.71 -5.99
C LYS A 225 16.33 -3.08 -5.43
N ILE A 226 16.34 -3.90 -4.39
CA ILE A 226 17.56 -4.44 -3.79
C ILE A 226 17.44 -5.95 -3.69
N SER A 227 18.55 -6.66 -3.79
CA SER A 227 18.58 -8.13 -3.70
C SER A 227 18.34 -8.62 -2.27
N ASP A 228 18.82 -7.86 -1.27
CA ASP A 228 18.61 -8.18 0.13
C ASP A 228 18.41 -6.96 1.01
N LEU A 229 17.70 -7.16 2.12
CA LEU A 229 17.49 -6.13 3.14
C LEU A 229 18.72 -6.05 4.04
N PRO A 230 19.07 -4.85 4.54
CA PRO A 230 20.16 -4.72 5.50
C PRO A 230 19.92 -5.59 6.75
N PRO A 231 20.99 -6.11 7.38
CA PRO A 231 20.87 -6.80 8.65
C PRO A 231 20.28 -5.85 9.68
N ARG A 232 19.44 -6.37 10.59
CA ARG A 232 18.90 -5.54 11.68
C ARG A 232 20.06 -5.00 12.49
N ARG A 233 20.12 -3.67 12.62
CA ARG A 233 20.93 -3.02 13.65
C ARG A 233 20.21 -3.22 14.99
N GLU A 234 20.91 -3.85 15.93
CA GLU A 234 20.46 -4.01 17.33
C GLU A 234 20.34 -2.66 18.04
#